data_AF-A0A1F6I7B8-F1
#
_entry.id   AF-A0A1F6I7B8-F1
#
_cell.length_a   1.000
_cell.length_b   1.000
_cell.length_c   1.000
_cell.angle_alpha   90.00
_cell.angle_beta   90.00
_cell.angle_gamma   90.00
#
_symmetry.space_group_name_H-M   'P 1'
#
loop_
_entity.id
_entity.type
_entity.pdbx_description
1 polymer ?
#
loop_
_entity_poly.entity_id
_entity_poly.type
_entity_poly.pdbx_seq_one_letter_code
_entity_poly.pdbx_strand_id
1 'polypeptide(L)'
;MIKSVPFANAAAIVMLGLYFACRILASVAPDFLFSVGQSWFHTFNLESGQAVVPLEMGSLLFGAVSLAVVTWVTVYAFSEIYNRLAKK
;
A
#
# COMPACT_ATOMS: atom_id res chain seq x y z
N MET A 1 12.16 -6.86 22.18
CA MET A 1 11.69 -5.52 21.76
C MET A 1 11.97 -5.33 20.29
N ILE A 2 11.00 -4.83 19.53
CA ILE A 2 11.11 -4.57 18.09
C ILE A 2 11.97 -3.31 17.87
N LYS A 3 12.86 -3.32 16.88
CA LYS A 3 13.58 -2.11 16.45
C LYS A 3 12.68 -1.31 15.48
N SER A 4 12.00 -0.31 16.00
CA SER A 4 10.89 0.40 15.32
C SER A 4 11.26 0.99 13.96
N VAL A 5 12.42 1.66 13.84
CA VAL A 5 12.84 2.29 12.57
C VAL A 5 13.15 1.25 11.47
N PRO A 6 14.03 0.24 11.67
CA PRO A 6 14.22 -0.82 10.69
C PRO A 6 12.94 -1.56 10.32
N PHE A 7 12.03 -1.75 11.28
CA PHE A 7 10.75 -2.42 11.06
C PHE A 7 9.82 -1.60 10.15
N ALA A 8 9.71 -0.29 10.39
CA ALA A 8 8.96 0.63 9.55
C ALA A 8 9.56 0.76 8.14
N ASN A 9 10.90 0.79 8.01
CA ASN A 9 11.58 0.80 6.71
C ASN A 9 11.24 -0.45 5.89
N ALA A 10 11.31 -1.64 6.51
CA ALA A 10 10.99 -2.89 5.84
C ALA A 10 9.54 -2.91 5.34
N ALA A 11 8.59 -2.46 6.17
CA ALA A 11 7.19 -2.36 5.77
C ALA A 11 6.99 -1.40 4.58
N ALA A 12 7.61 -0.21 4.63
CA ALA A 12 7.52 0.76 3.53
C ALA A 12 8.09 0.21 2.22
N ILE A 13 9.22 -0.50 2.26
CA ILE A 13 9.83 -1.13 1.07
C ILE A 13 8.90 -2.19 0.47
N VAL A 14 8.33 -3.07 1.32
CA VAL A 14 7.39 -4.10 0.85
C VAL A 14 6.14 -3.48 0.23
N MET A 15 5.57 -2.46 0.87
CA MET A 15 4.39 -1.77 0.35
C MET A 15 4.66 -1.02 -0.96
N LEU A 16 5.85 -0.42 -1.12
CA LEU A 16 6.27 0.16 -2.40
C LEU A 16 6.42 -0.91 -3.48
N GLY A 17 7.01 -2.07 -3.16
CA GLY A 17 7.09 -3.20 -4.09
C GLY A 17 5.72 -3.65 -4.57
N LEU A 18 4.77 -3.80 -3.64
CA LEU A 18 3.37 -4.12 -3.97
C LEU A 18 2.74 -3.04 -4.84
N TYR A 19 2.94 -1.76 -4.53
CA TYR A 19 2.42 -0.64 -5.30
C TYR A 19 2.87 -0.66 -6.77
N PHE A 20 4.16 -0.86 -7.02
CA PHE A 20 4.68 -0.98 -8.38
C PHE A 20 4.17 -2.24 -9.09
N ALA A 21 4.05 -3.37 -8.38
CA ALA A 21 3.44 -4.58 -8.93
C ALA A 21 1.98 -4.32 -9.35
N CYS A 22 1.19 -3.64 -8.51
CA CYS A 22 -0.18 -3.22 -8.84
C CYS A 22 -0.20 -2.30 -10.07
N ARG A 23 0.75 -1.37 -10.18
CA ARG A 23 0.85 -0.47 -11.35
C ARG A 23 1.12 -1.23 -12.66
N ILE A 24 1.98 -2.25 -12.62
CA ILE A 24 2.28 -3.10 -13.77
C ILE A 24 1.05 -3.92 -14.13
N LEU A 25 0.44 -4.59 -13.16
CA LEU A 25 -0.78 -5.38 -13.35
C LEU A 25 -1.92 -4.55 -13.94
N ALA A 26 -2.11 -3.32 -13.48
CA ALA A 26 -3.11 -2.40 -14.03
C ALA A 26 -2.91 -2.12 -15.52
N SER A 27 -1.67 -2.18 -16.02
CA SER A 27 -1.37 -1.96 -17.44
C SER A 27 -1.43 -3.21 -18.32
N VAL A 28 -1.19 -4.41 -17.76
CA VAL A 28 -1.07 -5.65 -18.55
C VAL A 28 -2.24 -6.63 -18.36
N ALA A 29 -2.89 -6.60 -17.19
CA ALA A 29 -3.97 -7.51 -16.83
C ALA A 29 -4.95 -6.81 -15.88
N PRO A 30 -5.63 -5.73 -16.32
CA PRO A 30 -6.52 -4.96 -15.47
C PRO A 30 -7.67 -5.81 -14.91
N ASP A 31 -8.32 -6.66 -15.70
CA ASP A 31 -9.44 -7.50 -15.23
C ASP A 31 -9.03 -8.42 -14.07
N PHE A 32 -7.81 -8.97 -14.13
CA PHE A 32 -7.26 -9.75 -13.03
C PHE A 32 -7.05 -8.88 -11.78
N LEU A 33 -6.44 -7.69 -11.92
CA LEU A 33 -6.25 -6.77 -10.80
C LEU A 33 -7.58 -6.36 -10.15
N PHE A 34 -8.59 -6.01 -10.96
CA PHE A 34 -9.90 -5.58 -10.47
C PHE A 34 -10.67 -6.73 -9.82
N SER A 35 -10.63 -7.95 -10.36
CA SER A 35 -11.24 -9.12 -9.71
C SER A 35 -10.61 -9.46 -8.37
N VAL A 36 -9.27 -9.39 -8.26
CA VAL A 36 -8.55 -9.55 -6.98
C VAL A 36 -8.98 -8.45 -6.00
N GLY A 37 -8.96 -7.18 -6.42
CA GLY A 37 -9.40 -6.07 -5.58
C GLY A 37 -10.85 -6.22 -5.10
N GLN A 38 -11.76 -6.62 -5.99
CA GLN A 38 -13.17 -6.81 -5.68
C GLN A 38 -13.41 -7.90 -4.64
N SER A 39 -12.51 -8.90 -4.55
CA SER A 39 -12.59 -9.94 -3.52
C SER A 39 -12.27 -9.45 -2.10
N TRP A 40 -11.56 -8.32 -1.98
CA TRP A 40 -11.17 -7.75 -0.69
C TRP A 40 -12.22 -6.80 -0.13
N PHE A 41 -12.97 -6.12 -1.01
CA PHE A 41 -13.96 -5.12 -0.63
C PHE A 41 -15.37 -5.64 -0.84
N HIS A 42 -16.18 -5.59 0.22
CA HIS A 42 -17.61 -5.80 0.14
C HIS A 42 -18.29 -4.45 -0.11
N THR A 43 -19.37 -4.41 -0.91
CA THR A 43 -20.23 -3.24 -1.22
C THR A 43 -19.68 -2.15 -2.15
N PHE A 44 -18.37 -2.09 -2.41
CA PHE A 44 -17.80 -1.17 -3.39
C PHE A 44 -17.74 -1.83 -4.77
N ASN A 45 -18.25 -1.16 -5.81
CA ASN A 45 -18.10 -1.62 -7.20
C ASN A 45 -16.84 -1.00 -7.82
N LEU A 46 -15.76 -1.77 -7.87
CA LEU A 46 -14.48 -1.33 -8.42
C LEU A 46 -14.47 -1.30 -9.95
N GLU A 47 -15.36 -2.03 -10.63
CA GLU A 47 -15.44 -2.07 -12.10
C GLU A 47 -15.73 -0.68 -12.69
N SER A 48 -16.48 0.15 -11.96
CA SER A 48 -16.80 1.53 -12.38
C SER A 48 -15.57 2.44 -12.55
N GLY A 49 -14.42 2.09 -11.96
CA GLY A 49 -13.17 2.86 -12.03
C GLY A 49 -12.20 2.41 -13.13
N GLN A 50 -12.50 1.33 -13.86
CA GLN A 50 -11.55 0.63 -14.73
C GLN A 50 -11.19 1.41 -16.01
N ALA A 51 -11.98 2.40 -16.43
CA ALA A 51 -11.85 3.06 -17.74
C ALA A 51 -11.43 4.54 -17.70
N VAL A 52 -11.31 5.18 -16.53
CA VAL A 52 -11.41 6.66 -16.46
C VAL A 52 -10.09 7.36 -16.10
N VAL A 53 -9.12 6.68 -15.48
CA VAL A 53 -7.95 7.37 -14.92
C VAL A 53 -6.69 7.13 -15.77
N PRO A 54 -6.19 8.14 -16.51
CA PRO A 54 -4.91 8.02 -17.19
C PRO A 54 -3.79 7.76 -16.17
N LEU A 55 -2.95 6.78 -16.49
CA LEU A 55 -1.88 6.33 -15.62
C LEU A 55 -0.64 7.21 -15.76
N GLU A 56 -0.76 8.45 -15.31
CA GLU A 56 0.29 9.47 -15.40
C GLU A 56 1.46 9.23 -14.45
N MET A 57 2.66 9.69 -14.84
CA MET A 57 3.87 9.56 -14.03
C MET A 57 3.78 10.37 -12.72
N GLY A 58 3.13 11.54 -12.76
CA GLY A 58 2.96 12.39 -11.60
C GLY A 58 2.13 11.71 -10.49
N SER A 59 1.01 11.10 -10.85
CA SER A 59 0.17 10.36 -9.90
C SER A 59 0.85 9.10 -9.37
N LEU A 60 1.69 8.44 -10.19
CA LEU A 60 2.51 7.31 -9.77
C LEU A 60 3.49 7.68 -8.66
N LEU A 61 4.27 8.75 -8.86
CA LEU A 61 5.27 9.19 -7.89
C LEU A 61 4.62 9.71 -6.61
N PHE A 62 3.55 10.49 -6.75
CA PHE A 62 2.78 10.99 -5.61
C PHE A 62 2.20 9.83 -4.78
N GLY A 63 1.61 8.83 -5.45
CA GLY A 63 1.10 7.63 -4.79
C GLY A 63 2.18 6.83 -4.08
N ALA A 64 3.35 6.63 -4.71
CA ALA A 64 4.48 5.94 -4.11
C ALA A 64 4.99 6.65 -2.83
N VAL A 65 5.24 7.97 -2.92
CA VAL A 65 5.75 8.74 -1.77
C VAL A 65 4.73 8.78 -0.64
N SER A 66 3.46 9.08 -0.94
CA SER A 66 2.41 9.13 0.07
C SER A 66 2.19 7.78 0.75
N LEU A 67 2.17 6.67 -0.01
CA LEU A 67 2.05 5.31 0.53
C LEU A 67 3.25 4.94 1.41
N ALA A 68 4.47 5.28 1.00
CA ALA A 68 5.67 5.01 1.78
C ALA A 68 5.65 5.76 3.12
N VAL A 69 5.29 7.06 3.10
CA VAL A 69 5.22 7.90 4.30
C VAL A 69 4.14 7.38 5.25
N VAL A 70 2.92 7.12 4.77
CA VAL A 70 1.84 6.64 5.64
C VAL A 70 2.17 5.27 6.23
N THR A 71 2.70 4.34 5.43
CA THR A 71 3.12 3.01 5.90
C THR A 71 4.17 3.12 6.99
N TRP A 72 5.21 3.93 6.74
CA TRP A 72 6.31 4.11 7.69
C TRP A 72 5.82 4.67 9.02
N VAL A 73 5.03 5.75 8.99
CA VAL A 73 4.51 6.41 10.19
C VAL A 73 3.62 5.46 10.99
N THR A 74 2.69 4.76 10.32
CA THR A 74 1.78 3.82 10.96
C THR A 74 2.53 2.66 11.62
N VAL A 75 3.47 2.04 10.91
CA VAL A 75 4.21 0.87 11.44
C VAL A 75 5.19 1.28 12.54
N TYR A 76 5.84 2.44 12.41
CA TYR A 76 6.67 3.00 13.48
C TYR A 76 5.85 3.20 14.75
N ALA A 77 4.72 3.92 14.66
CA ALA A 77 3.86 4.19 15.80
C ALA A 77 3.32 2.90 16.43
N PHE A 78 2.89 1.94 15.61
CA PHE A 78 2.44 0.63 16.07
C PHE A 78 3.52 -0.09 16.87
N SER A 79 4.74 -0.17 16.35
CA SER A 79 5.85 -0.86 17.00
C SER A 79 6.28 -0.20 18.32
N GLU A 80 6.24 1.13 18.39
CA GLU A 80 6.50 1.88 19.63
C GLU A 80 5.43 1.60 20.69
N ILE A 81 4.15 1.64 20.32
CA ILE A 81 3.05 1.34 21.25
C ILE A 81 3.16 -0.11 21.73
N TYR A 82 3.36 -1.07 20.82
CA TYR A 82 3.57 -2.47 21.16
C TYR A 82 4.71 -2.66 22.15
N ASN A 83 5.87 -2.05 21.90
CA ASN A 83 7.04 -2.13 22.78
C ASN A 83 6.77 -1.55 24.18
N ARG A 84 5.94 -0.51 24.31
CA ARG A 84 5.53 0.07 25.60
C ARG A 84 4.57 -0.85 26.36
N LEU A 85 3.63 -1.46 25.65
CA LEU A 85 2.65 -2.36 26.24
C LEU A 85 3.27 -3.71 26.65
N ALA A 86 4.14 -4.28 25.81
CA ALA A 86 4.79 -5.57 26.07
C ALA A 86 5.89 -5.53 27.14
N LYS A 87 6.30 -4.33 27.58
CA LYS A 87 7.21 -4.12 28.71
C LYS A 87 6.49 -3.98 30.05
N LYS A 88 5.18 -3.70 30.03
CA LYS A 88 4.33 -3.80 31.21
C LYS A 88 3.91 -5.24 31.39
#